data_AF-A0A662DLV7-F1
#
_entry.id   AF-A0A662DLV7-F1
#
_cell.length_a   1.000
_cell.length_b   1.000
_cell.length_c   1.000
_cell.angle_alpha   90.00
_cell.angle_beta   90.00
_cell.angle_gamma   90.00
#
_symmetry.space_group_name_H-M   'P 1'
#
loop_
_entity.id
_entity.type
_entity.pdbx_description
1 polymer ?
#
loop_
_entity_poly.entity_id
_entity_poly.type
_entity_poly.pdbx_seq_one_letter_code
_entity_poly.pdbx_strand_id
1 'polypeptide(L)' 'MKVYTKTGDDGTTSLFSGGRVEKDHPRLEAYGTLDELNAVLGLLTCEPLPEDCLEWIRAI' A
#
# COMPACT_ATOMS: atom_id res chain seq x y z
N MET A 1 -3.15 -16.98 12.79
CA MET A 1 -4.08 -16.22 11.92
C MET A 1 -3.57 -16.31 10.49
N LYS A 2 -4.42 -16.58 9.50
CA LYS A 2 -4.00 -16.60 8.09
C LYS A 2 -4.13 -15.19 7.53
N VAL A 3 -3.09 -14.71 6.84
CA VAL A 3 -3.14 -13.43 6.11
C VAL A 3 -3.94 -13.58 4.80
N TYR A 4 -3.91 -14.77 4.19
CA TYR A 4 -4.62 -15.05 2.95
C TYR A 4 -6.08 -15.47 3.18
N THR A 5 -6.98 -14.93 2.35
CA THR A 5 -8.42 -15.25 2.35
C THR A 5 -8.88 -16.00 1.10
N LYS A 6 -8.12 -15.90 -0.01
CA LYS A 6 -8.48 -16.40 -1.36
C LYS A 6 -9.70 -15.75 -2.00
N THR A 7 -10.28 -14.73 -1.38
CA THR A 7 -11.51 -14.10 -1.87
C THR A 7 -11.29 -13.34 -3.17
N GLY A 8 -10.06 -13.04 -3.58
CA GLY A 8 -9.75 -12.36 -4.84
C GLY A 8 -9.16 -13.28 -5.91
N ASP A 9 -9.23 -14.60 -5.74
CA ASP A 9 -8.68 -15.55 -6.74
C ASP A 9 -9.45 -15.50 -8.07
N ASP A 10 -10.66 -14.94 -8.06
CA ASP A 10 -11.50 -14.67 -9.24
C ASP A 10 -11.10 -13.42 -10.04
N GLY A 11 -10.06 -12.69 -9.60
CA GLY A 11 -9.61 -11.46 -10.25
C GLY A 11 -10.17 -10.18 -9.64
N THR A 12 -11.09 -10.28 -8.67
CA THR A 12 -11.72 -9.10 -8.04
C THR A 12 -11.20 -8.83 -6.63
N THR A 13 -11.41 -7.62 -6.12
CA THR A 13 -11.08 -7.23 -4.75
C THR A 13 -12.15 -6.32 -4.16
N SER A 14 -12.22 -6.27 -2.83
CA SER A 14 -13.18 -5.43 -2.12
C SER A 14 -12.60 -4.04 -1.88
N LEU A 15 -13.40 -3.00 -2.11
CA LEU A 15 -13.05 -1.64 -1.72
C LEU A 15 -13.41 -1.38 -0.27
N PHE A 16 -12.65 -0.51 0.40
CA PHE A 16 -12.97 -0.08 1.77
C PHE A 16 -14.34 0.62 1.85
N SER A 17 -14.71 1.37 0.81
CA SER A 17 -16.03 2.02 0.68
C SER A 17 -17.20 1.05 0.48
N GLY A 18 -16.93 -0.26 0.45
CA GLY A 18 -17.88 -1.28 0.01
C GLY A 18 -17.84 -1.49 -1.50
N GLY A 19 -18.40 -2.62 -1.93
CA GLY A 19 -18.38 -3.08 -3.32
C GLY A 19 -17.12 -3.87 -3.67
N ARG A 20 -17.18 -4.58 -4.82
CA ARG A 20 -16.06 -5.30 -5.41
C ARG A 20 -15.79 -4.77 -6.81
N VAL A 21 -14.51 -4.70 -7.17
CA VAL A 21 -14.05 -4.26 -8.48
C VAL A 21 -12.95 -5.20 -8.97
N GLU A 22 -12.68 -5.20 -10.27
CA GLU A 22 -11.53 -5.89 -10.85
C GLU A 22 -10.22 -5.36 -10.26
N LYS A 23 -9.20 -6.22 -10.17
CA LYS A 23 -7.88 -5.84 -9.62
C LYS A 23 -7.14 -4.81 -10.46
N ASP A 24 -7.47 -4.68 -11.74
CA ASP A 24 -6.91 -3.68 -12.67
C ASP A 24 -7.73 -2.37 -12.71
N HIS A 25 -8.74 -2.23 -11.85
CA HIS A 25 -9.52 -1.01 -11.77
C HIS A 25 -8.62 0.20 -11.42
N PRO A 26 -8.75 1.37 -12.08
CA PRO A 26 -7.84 2.52 -11.90
C PRO A 26 -7.65 2.99 -10.44
N ARG A 27 -8.68 2.82 -9.62
CA ARG A 27 -8.63 3.10 -8.18
C ARG A 27 -7.64 2.20 -7.43
N LEU A 28 -7.58 0.90 -7.75
CA LEU A 28 -6.62 0.00 -7.13
C LEU A 28 -5.20 0.26 -7.64
N GLU A 29 -5.06 0.60 -8.92
CA GLU A 29 -3.76 1.03 -9.46
C GLU A 29 -3.21 2.23 -8.66
N ALA A 30 -4.02 3.27 -8.46
CA ALA A 30 -3.63 4.42 -7.65
C ALA A 30 -3.25 4.04 -6.21
N TYR A 31 -4.00 3.15 -5.56
CA TYR A 31 -3.67 2.68 -4.20
C TYR A 31 -2.40 1.83 -4.17
N GLY A 32 -2.20 0.97 -5.15
CA GLY A 32 -1.01 0.14 -5.29
C GLY A 32 0.24 0.97 -5.51
N THR A 33 0.17 2.03 -6.33
CA THR A 33 1.29 2.96 -6.52
C THR A 33 1.66 3.69 -5.22
N LEU A 34 0.66 4.07 -4.41
CA LEU A 34 0.92 4.67 -3.09
C LEU A 34 1.51 3.66 -2.11
N ASP A 35 1.07 2.40 -2.14
CA ASP A 35 1.63 1.33 -1.32
C ASP A 35 3.10 1.04 -1.69
N GLU A 36 3.41 1.04 -3.00
CA GLU A 36 4.79 0.92 -3.49
C GLU A 36 5.66 2.10 -3.06
N LEU A 37 5.16 3.34 -3.18
CA LEU A 37 5.86 4.53 -2.67
C LEU A 37 6.15 4.41 -1.16
N ASN A 38 5.16 3.98 -0.37
CA ASN A 38 5.34 3.78 1.06
C ASN A 38 6.38 2.69 1.38
N ALA A 39 6.43 1.62 0.59
CA ALA A 39 7.46 0.60 0.74
C ALA A 39 8.87 1.15 0.48
N VAL A 40 9.03 1.99 -0.56
CA VAL A 40 10.31 2.67 -0.87
C VAL A 40 10.70 3.65 0.23
N LEU A 41 9.76 4.44 0.75
CA LEU A 41 10.00 5.32 1.90
C LEU A 41 10.40 4.52 3.14
N GLY A 42 9.72 3.41 3.41
CA GLY A 42 10.06 2.49 4.50
C GLY A 42 11.48 1.93 4.37
N LEU A 43 11.89 1.55 3.16
CA LEU A 43 13.27 1.14 2.89
C LEU A 43 14.26 2.26 3.21
N LEU A 44 13.96 3.49 2.78
CA LEU A 44 14.80 4.66 3.05
C LEU A 44 14.99 4.90 4.57
N THR A 45 13.98 4.63 5.40
CA THR A 45 14.12 4.74 6.87
C THR A 45 15.06 3.71 7.50
N CYS A 46 15.50 2.69 6.76
CA CYS A 46 16.48 1.72 7.23
C CYS A 46 17.93 2.21 7.11
N GLU A 47 18.16 3.34 6.43
CA GLU A 47 19.48 3.94 6.25
C GLU A 47 19.76 5.05 7.28
N PRO A 48 21.04 5.40 7.51
CA PRO A 48 21.39 6.55 8.35
C PRO A 48 20.91 7.85 7.70
N LEU A 49 19.96 8.52 8.36
CA LEU A 49 19.38 9.78 7.91
C LEU A 49 19.44 10.84 9.03
N PRO A 50 19.49 12.14 8.67
CA PRO A 50 19.24 13.22 9.62
C PRO A 50 17.88 13.04 10.32
N GLU A 51 17.80 13.39 11.61
CA GLU A 51 16.59 13.17 12.43
C GLU A 51 15.38 13.90 11.86
N ASP A 52 15.55 15.13 11.38
CA ASP A 52 14.50 15.93 10.75
C ASP A 52 13.94 15.28 9.48
N CYS A 53 14.78 14.60 8.71
CA CYS A 53 14.35 13.82 7.55
C CYS A 53 13.55 12.59 7.97
N LEU A 54 13.97 11.86 9.02
CA LEU A 54 13.25 10.70 9.54
C LEU A 54 11.89 11.10 10.12
N GLU A 55 11.83 12.19 10.87
CA GLU A 55 10.58 12.75 11.41
C GLU A 55 9.63 13.12 10.28
N TRP A 56 10.14 13.76 9.22
CA TRP A 56 9.33 14.13 8.07
C TRP A 56 8.77 12.89 7.33
N ILE A 57 9.61 11.89 7.04
CA ILE A 57 9.17 10.67 6.35
C ILE A 57 8.11 9.92 7.17
N ARG A 58 8.22 9.90 8.51
CA ARG A 58 7.25 9.23 9.39
C ARG A 58 5.95 10.00 9.57
N ALA A 59 5.91 11.28 9.21
CA ALA A 59 4.74 12.13 9.36
C ALA A 59 3.84 12.13 8.12
N ILE A 60 4.33 11.66 6.97
CA ILE A 60 3.58 11.51 5.72
C ILE A 60 3.01 10.09 5.56
#